data_AF-A0A0M9DMD2-F1
#
_entry.id   AF-A0A0M9DMD2-F1
#
_cell.length_a   1.000
_cell.length_b   1.000
_cell.length_c   1.000
_cell.angle_alpha   90.00
_cell.angle_beta   90.00
_cell.angle_gamma   90.00
#
_symmetry.space_group_name_H-M   'P 1'
#
loop_
_entity.id
_entity.type
_entity.pdbx_description
1 polymer ?
#
loop_
_entity_poly.entity_id
_entity_poly.type
_entity_poly.pdbx_seq_one_letter_code
_entity_poly.pdbx_strand_id
1 'polypeptide(L)' 'MAKIYRLFITKGNDGQEYEQQIEEKVFKRKVKLKEYLNKEGYFKESKNQYMKITEASISVAEIHKVKIK' A
#
# COMPACT_ATOMS: atom_id res chain seq x y z
N MET A 1 -9.46 21.79 7.20
CA MET A 1 -9.21 20.33 7.32
C MET A 1 -8.45 19.80 6.12
N ALA A 2 -7.14 19.65 6.27
CA ALA A 2 -6.33 18.93 5.31
C ALA A 2 -6.59 17.41 5.46
N LYS A 3 -6.37 16.65 4.38
CA LYS A 3 -6.43 15.18 4.42
C LYS A 3 -5.17 14.62 3.80
N ILE A 4 -4.60 13.59 4.41
CA ILE A 4 -3.50 12.82 3.86
C ILE A 4 -3.93 11.34 3.76
N TYR A 5 -3.25 10.62 2.88
CA TYR A 5 -3.42 9.19 2.69
C TYR A 5 -2.10 8.53 3.00
N ARG A 6 -2.06 7.71 4.06
CA ARG A 6 -0.94 6.85 4.38
C ARG A 6 -1.11 5.52 3.68
N LEU A 7 -0.03 4.98 3.15
CA LEU A 7 0.06 3.68 2.52
C LEU A 7 1.05 2.85 3.34
N PHE A 8 0.61 1.70 3.84
CA PHE A 8 1.48 0.71 4.47
C PHE A 8 1.61 -0.47 3.53
N ILE A 9 2.84 -0.82 3.16
CA ILE A 9 3.11 -1.94 2.27
C ILE A 9 3.79 -3.03 3.10
N THR A 10 3.16 -4.18 3.17
CA THR A 10 3.68 -5.38 3.83
C THR A 10 4.05 -6.38 2.75
N LYS A 11 5.31 -6.83 2.73
CA LYS A 11 5.77 -7.89 1.83
C LYS A 11 5.91 -9.21 2.59
N GLY A 12 5.23 -10.25 2.12
CA GLY A 12 5.38 -11.63 2.58
C GLY A 12 6.14 -12.46 1.53
N ASN A 13 7.05 -13.30 1.99
CA ASN A 13 7.77 -14.28 1.16
C ASN A 13 7.41 -15.68 1.65
N ASP A 14 7.20 -16.62 0.72
CA ASP A 14 6.93 -18.03 1.04
C ASP A 14 8.18 -18.61 1.72
N GLY A 15 8.13 -18.76 3.05
CA GLY A 15 9.21 -19.36 3.85
C GLY A 15 9.86 -18.48 4.94
N GLN A 16 9.47 -17.21 5.13
CA GLN A 16 9.92 -16.43 6.29
C GLN A 16 8.73 -15.81 7.01
N GLU A 17 8.42 -16.34 8.20
CA GLU A 17 7.32 -15.84 9.03
C GLU A 17 7.52 -14.41 9.57
N TYR A 18 8.73 -13.80 9.54
CA TYR A 18 8.97 -12.62 10.37
C TYR A 18 9.96 -11.54 9.85
N GLU A 19 10.06 -11.31 8.54
CA GLU A 19 10.63 -10.05 8.02
C GLU A 19 9.61 -9.31 7.15
N GLN A 20 8.52 -8.89 7.80
CA GLN A 20 7.59 -7.92 7.23
C GLN A 20 8.35 -6.59 7.05
N GLN A 21 8.92 -6.37 5.88
CA GLN A 21 9.35 -5.02 5.48
C GLN A 21 8.08 -4.19 5.33
N ILE A 22 7.82 -3.35 6.33
CA ILE A 22 6.73 -2.38 6.34
C ILE A 22 7.26 -1.10 5.71
N GLU A 23 6.90 -0.82 4.47
CA GLU A 23 7.18 0.47 3.85
C GLU A 23 5.99 1.43 4.08
N GLU A 24 6.24 2.59 4.69
CA GLU A 24 5.24 3.66 4.82
C GLU A 24 5.46 4.72 3.72
N LYS A 25 4.38 5.09 3.01
CA LYS A 25 4.35 6.28 2.13
C LYS A 25 3.19 7.20 2.46
N VAL A 26 3.41 8.51 2.36
CA VAL A 26 2.37 9.53 2.61
C VAL A 26 2.05 10.33 1.36
N PHE A 27 0.76 10.42 1.03
CA PHE A 27 0.26 11.15 -0.12
C PHE A 27 -0.73 12.24 0.30
N LYS A 28 -0.53 13.48 -0.19
CA LYS A 28 -1.46 14.59 0.03
C LYS A 28 -2.76 14.48 -0.78
N ARG A 29 -2.74 13.75 -1.90
CA ARG A 29 -3.89 13.59 -2.81
C ARG A 29 -4.14 12.12 -3.13
N LYS A 30 -5.41 11.70 -3.17
CA LYS A 30 -5.82 10.31 -3.48
C LYS A 30 -5.42 9.90 -4.90
N VAL A 31 -5.48 10.84 -5.85
CA VAL A 31 -5.10 10.59 -7.25
C VAL A 31 -3.64 10.16 -7.35
N LYS A 32 -2.74 10.85 -6.64
CA LYS A 32 -1.31 10.52 -6.61
C LYS A 32 -1.02 9.14 -6.02
N LEU A 33 -1.74 8.77 -4.96
CA LEU A 33 -1.65 7.43 -4.39
C LEU A 33 -2.09 6.36 -5.40
N LYS A 34 -3.17 6.59 -6.14
CA LYS A 34 -3.66 5.64 -7.16
C LYS A 34 -2.72 5.54 -8.36
N GLU A 35 -2.17 6.67 -8.83
CA GLU A 35 -1.15 6.69 -9.88
C GLU A 35 0.06 5.86 -9.49
N TYR A 36 0.53 6.01 -8.24
CA TYR A 36 1.63 5.20 -7.70
C TYR A 36 1.30 3.70 -7.71
N LEU A 37 0.16 3.30 -7.14
CA LEU A 37 -0.24 1.88 -7.08
C LEU A 37 -0.36 1.26 -8.48
N ASN A 38 -0.94 1.98 -9.44
CA ASN A 38 -1.05 1.52 -10.82
C ASN A 38 0.33 1.37 -11.47
N LYS A 39 1.20 2.38 -11.33
CA LYS A 39 2.57 2.36 -11.86
C LYS A 39 3.38 1.18 -11.31
N GLU A 40 3.21 0.89 -10.03
CA GLU A 40 3.92 -0.20 -9.35
C GLU A 40 3.32 -1.59 -9.63
N GLY A 41 2.18 -1.67 -10.34
CA GLY A 41 1.52 -2.93 -10.69
C GLY A 41 0.64 -3.52 -9.58
N TYR A 42 0.22 -2.70 -8.61
CA TYR A 42 -0.74 -3.14 -7.61
C TYR A 42 -2.16 -3.15 -8.17
N PHE A 43 -2.85 -4.27 -8.00
CA PHE A 43 -4.27 -4.40 -8.29
C PHE A 43 -5.10 -4.17 -7.03
N LYS A 44 -6.34 -3.71 -7.23
CA LYS A 44 -7.25 -3.44 -6.11
C LYS A 44 -7.86 -4.77 -5.65
N GLU A 45 -7.67 -5.09 -4.37
CA GLU A 45 -8.28 -6.28 -3.77
C GLU A 45 -9.55 -5.89 -3.00
N SER A 46 -9.47 -4.88 -2.13
CA SER A 46 -10.60 -4.39 -1.33
C SER A 46 -10.71 -2.86 -1.34
N LYS A 47 -11.63 -2.28 -0.56
CA LYS A 47 -11.91 -0.82 -0.54
C LYS A 47 -10.67 0.03 -0.25
N ASN A 48 -9.82 -0.42 0.65
CA ASN A 48 -8.61 0.26 1.11
C ASN A 48 -7.36 -0.60 0.97
N GLN A 49 -7.44 -1.72 0.27
CA GLN A 49 -6.36 -2.70 0.17
C GLN A 49 -6.06 -3.00 -1.28
N TYR A 50 -4.77 -3.04 -1.58
CA TYR A 50 -4.22 -3.33 -2.88
C TYR A 50 -3.20 -4.45 -2.73
N MET A 51 -3.06 -5.27 -3.76
CA MET A 51 -2.13 -6.39 -3.76
C MET A 51 -1.25 -6.34 -4.99
N LYS A 52 -0.02 -6.82 -4.85
CA LYS A 52 0.90 -7.07 -5.94
C LYS A 52 1.46 -8.46 -5.71
N ILE A 53 1.20 -9.35 -6.65
CA ILE A 53 1.69 -10.73 -6.62
C ILE A 53 2.81 -10.82 -7.66
N THR A 54 3.97 -11.28 -7.23
CA THR A 54 5.08 -11.65 -8.11
C THR A 54 5.40 -13.13 -7.90
N GLU A 55 6.13 -13.77 -8.81
CA GLU A 55 6.49 -15.20 -8.70
C GLU A 55 7.17 -15.56 -7.38
N ALA A 56 7.84 -14.60 -6.73
CA ALA A 56 8.58 -14.81 -5.50
C ALA A 56 7.90 -14.27 -4.23
N SER A 57 6.90 -13.39 -4.33
CA SER A 57 6.39 -12.67 -3.16
C SER A 57 5.00 -12.08 -3.34
N ILE A 58 4.31 -11.88 -2.22
CA ILE A 58 3.05 -11.14 -2.17
C ILE A 58 3.27 -9.86 -1.39
N SER A 59 2.91 -8.73 -1.98
CA SER A 59 2.89 -7.43 -1.33
C SER A 59 1.46 -6.96 -1.15
N VAL A 60 1.10 -6.62 0.08
CA VAL A 60 -0.19 -6.05 0.47
C VAL A 60 0.00 -4.58 0.81
N ALA A 61 -0.80 -3.71 0.22
CA ALA A 61 -0.74 -2.28 0.40
C ALA A 61 -2.06 -1.75 0.98
N GLU A 62 -2.03 -1.27 2.23
CA GLU A 62 -3.18 -0.78 2.98
C GLU A 62 -3.21 0.75 3.03
N ILE A 63 -4.39 1.33 2.78
CA ILE A 63 -4.58 2.78 2.66
C ILE A 63 -5.36 3.33 3.86
N HIS A 64 -4.72 4.22 4.62
CA HIS A 64 -5.33 4.92 5.75
C HIS A 64 -5.54 6.40 5.42
N LYS A 65 -6.78 6.86 5.52
CA LYS A 65 -7.13 8.27 5.34
C LYS A 65 -7.08 8.99 6.69
N VAL A 66 -6.17 9.95 6.83
CA VAL A 66 -6.04 10.76 8.04
C VAL A 66 -6.56 12.18 7.75
N LYS A 67 -7.48 12.66 8.58
CA LYS A 67 -7.93 14.06 8.57
C LYS A 67 -7.09 14.85 9.56
N ILE A 68 -6.47 15.93 9.10
CA ILE A 68 -5.70 16.86 9.93
C ILE A 68 -6.61 18.07 10.19
N LYS A 69 -6.81 18.43 11.46
CA LYS A 69 -7.62 19.59 11.86
C LYS A 69 -6.98 20.87 11.36
#